data_AF-A0A7W0ZCI9-F1
#
_entry.id   AF-A0A7W0ZCI9-F1
#
_cell.length_a   1.000
_cell.length_b   1.000
_cell.length_c   1.000
_cell.angle_alpha   90.00
_cell.angle_beta   90.00
_cell.angle_gamma   90.00
#
_symmetry.space_group_name_H-M   'P 1'
#
loop_
_entity.id
_entity.type
_entity.pdbx_description
1 polymer ?
#
loop_
_entity_poly.entity_id
_entity_poly.type
_entity_poly.pdbx_seq_one_letter_code
_entity_poly.pdbx_strand_id
1 'polypeptide(L)'
;SDTCNVVLTLARIWCGVVTDQVHSKDGAAEWVLPRLPTEHRPILARARAIYLDDEEDGWDDLRLEACAYAEHVAAKIDRLPGVRSVS
;
A
#
# COMPACT_ATOMS: atom_id res chain seq x y z
N SER A 1 3.75 12.19 7.24
CA SER A 1 3.45 11.23 8.32
C SER A 1 3.94 9.81 8.00
N ASP A 2 4.32 9.05 9.04
CA ASP A 2 4.76 7.65 8.92
C ASP A 2 3.70 6.72 8.32
N THR A 3 2.41 6.94 8.62
CA THR A 3 1.31 6.10 8.11
C THR A 3 1.22 6.12 6.59
N CYS A 4 1.31 7.30 5.97
CA CYS A 4 1.34 7.44 4.51
C CYS A 4 2.52 6.66 3.89
N ASN A 5 3.70 6.80 4.51
CA ASN A 5 4.91 6.10 4.07
C ASN A 5 4.76 4.58 4.17
N VAL A 6 4.14 4.06 5.23
CA VAL A 6 3.87 2.62 5.39
C VAL A 6 2.90 2.12 4.32
N VAL A 7 1.78 2.82 4.09
CA VAL A 7 0.77 2.45 3.08
C VAL A 7 1.39 2.33 1.68
N LEU A 8 2.18 3.34 1.28
CA LEU A 8 2.85 3.37 -0.02
C LEU A 8 3.99 2.34 -0.13
N THR A 9 4.69 2.06 0.98
CA THR A 9 5.74 1.04 1.00
C THR A 9 5.17 -0.35 0.80
N LEU A 10 4.04 -0.67 1.45
CA LEU A 10 3.35 -1.94 1.23
C LEU A 10 2.88 -2.10 -0.22
N ALA A 11 2.37 -1.04 -0.85
CA ALA A 11 2.02 -1.05 -2.26
C ALA A 11 3.24 -1.36 -3.15
N ARG A 12 4.40 -0.76 -2.86
CA ARG A 12 5.67 -1.02 -3.58
C ARG A 12 6.14 -2.45 -3.44
N ILE A 13 6.08 -3.02 -2.23
CA ILE A 13 6.47 -4.41 -1.99
C ILE A 13 5.56 -5.34 -2.79
N TRP A 14 4.24 -5.15 -2.71
CA TRP A 14 3.31 -6.00 -3.47
C TRP A 14 3.54 -5.89 -4.97
N CYS A 15 3.62 -4.67 -5.51
CA CYS A 15 3.89 -4.46 -6.93
C CYS A 15 5.21 -5.13 -7.35
N GLY A 16 6.28 -4.90 -6.59
CA GLY A 16 7.61 -5.44 -6.88
C GLY A 16 7.67 -6.97 -6.84
N VAL A 17 7.01 -7.61 -5.88
CA VAL A 17 6.95 -9.09 -5.82
C VAL A 17 6.21 -9.65 -7.03
N VAL A 18 5.14 -8.99 -7.50
CA VAL A 18 4.37 -9.47 -8.65
C VAL A 18 5.08 -9.20 -9.99
N THR A 19 5.76 -8.07 -10.13
CA THR A 19 6.37 -7.67 -11.41
C THR A 19 7.86 -7.98 -11.51
N ASP A 20 8.50 -8.38 -10.42
CA ASP A 20 9.96 -8.54 -10.30
C ASP A 20 10.73 -7.26 -10.66
N GLN A 21 10.22 -6.10 -10.22
CA GLN A 21 10.77 -4.78 -10.56
C GLN A 21 10.75 -3.82 -9.36
N VAL A 22 11.65 -2.84 -9.37
CA VAL A 22 11.64 -1.74 -8.39
C VAL A 22 10.78 -0.59 -8.91
N HIS A 23 9.76 -0.21 -8.14
CA HIS A 23 8.83 0.88 -8.48
C HIS A 23 9.01 2.09 -7.58
N SER A 24 8.61 3.28 -8.07
CA SER A 24 8.39 4.47 -7.22
C SER A 24 7.13 4.28 -6.35
N LYS A 25 6.93 5.14 -5.33
CA LYS A 25 5.70 5.11 -4.51
C LYS A 25 4.45 5.39 -5.35
N ASP A 26 4.53 6.40 -6.23
CA ASP A 26 3.45 6.77 -7.13
C ASP A 26 3.11 5.67 -8.14
N GLY A 27 4.11 5.15 -8.86
CA GLY A 27 3.90 4.10 -9.87
C GLY A 27 3.37 2.81 -9.26
N ALA A 28 3.82 2.45 -8.06
CA ALA A 28 3.26 1.30 -7.33
C ALA A 28 1.81 1.56 -6.91
N ALA A 29 1.48 2.75 -6.43
CA ALA A 29 0.11 3.09 -6.04
C ALA A 29 -0.85 3.04 -7.24
N GLU A 30 -0.45 3.59 -8.38
CA GLU A 30 -1.20 3.51 -9.65
C GLU A 30 -1.46 2.06 -10.07
N TRP A 31 -0.46 1.19 -9.97
CA TRP A 31 -0.62 -0.22 -10.30
C TRP A 31 -1.52 -0.97 -9.31
N VAL A 32 -1.41 -0.69 -8.01
CA VAL A 32 -2.15 -1.41 -6.95
C VAL A 32 -3.63 -0.99 -6.90
N LEU A 33 -3.95 0.30 -7.07
CA LEU A 33 -5.31 0.84 -6.97
C LEU A 33 -6.41 0.02 -7.68
N PRO A 34 -6.28 -0.36 -8.96
CA PRO A 34 -7.30 -1.15 -9.65
C PRO A 34 -7.43 -2.59 -9.14
N ARG A 35 -6.43 -3.11 -8.42
CA ARG A 35 -6.34 -4.50 -7.92
C ARG A 35 -6.84 -4.66 -6.49
N LEU A 36 -7.03 -3.55 -5.78
CA LEU A 36 -7.60 -3.55 -4.43
C LEU A 36 -9.12 -3.75 -4.48
N PRO A 37 -9.68 -4.45 -3.47
CA PRO A 37 -11.09 -4.31 -3.12
C PRO A 37 -11.45 -2.84 -2.87
N THR A 38 -12.68 -2.46 -3.21
CA THR A 38 -13.14 -1.07 -3.16
C THR A 38 -12.98 -0.44 -1.78
N GLU A 39 -13.11 -1.21 -0.70
CA GLU A 39 -12.96 -0.73 0.69
C GLU A 39 -11.55 -0.18 1.01
N HIS A 40 -10.51 -0.69 0.34
CA HIS A 40 -9.12 -0.33 0.61
C HIS A 40 -8.58 0.75 -0.33
N ARG A 41 -9.26 1.00 -1.47
CA ARG A 41 -8.83 1.99 -2.46
C ARG A 41 -8.73 3.41 -1.90
N PRO A 42 -9.67 3.91 -1.06
CA PRO A 42 -9.59 5.27 -0.52
C PRO A 42 -8.31 5.53 0.27
N ILE A 43 -7.82 4.54 1.02
CA ILE A 43 -6.60 4.67 1.83
C ILE A 43 -5.35 4.83 0.97
N LEU A 44 -5.19 3.99 -0.05
CA LEU A 44 -4.06 4.10 -0.97
C LEU A 44 -4.16 5.36 -1.84
N ALA A 45 -5.36 5.72 -2.30
CA ALA A 45 -5.57 6.92 -3.10
C ALA A 45 -5.23 8.20 -2.30
N ARG A 46 -5.63 8.27 -1.03
CA ARG A 46 -5.28 9.38 -0.14
C ARG A 46 -3.77 9.43 0.12
N ALA A 47 -3.13 8.30 0.39
CA ALA A 47 -1.67 8.25 0.54
C ALA A 47 -0.94 8.74 -0.70
N ARG A 48 -1.41 8.35 -1.88
CA ARG A 48 -0.86 8.81 -3.15
C ARG A 48 -1.01 10.33 -3.31
N ALA A 49 -2.18 10.90 -3.04
CA ALA A 49 -2.42 12.34 -3.13
C ALA A 49 -1.52 13.13 -2.18
N ILE A 50 -1.48 12.74 -0.90
CA ILE A 50 -0.62 13.36 0.13
C ILE A 50 0.86 13.33 -0.27
N TYR A 51 1.33 12.20 -0.81
CA TYR A 51 2.71 12.07 -1.27
C TYR A 51 3.04 12.94 -2.50
N LEU A 52 2.06 13.21 -3.37
CA LEU A 52 2.24 14.05 -4.55
C LEU A 52 2.13 15.55 -4.23
N ASP A 53 1.25 15.91 -3.30
CA ASP A 53 1.01 17.30 -2.88
C ASP A 53 2.00 17.77 -1.80
N ASP A 54 2.89 16.88 -1.32
CA ASP A 54 3.89 17.11 -0.25
C ASP A 54 3.29 17.64 1.06
N GLU A 55 2.04 17.26 1.34
CA GLU A 55 1.35 17.68 2.55
C GLU A 55 1.59 16.71 3.73
N GLU A 56 1.74 17.24 4.93
CA GLU A 56 1.59 16.47 6.16
C GLU A 56 0.27 16.81 6.81
N ASP A 57 -0.83 16.13 6.46
CA ASP A 57 -1.98 16.21 7.35
C ASP A 57 -3.00 15.05 7.31
N GLY A 58 -3.55 14.77 8.50
CA GLY A 58 -4.82 14.06 8.69
C GLY A 58 -4.80 12.52 8.56
N TRP A 59 -3.87 11.83 9.21
CA TRP A 59 -3.86 10.35 9.25
C TRP A 59 -4.40 9.75 10.54
N ASP A 60 -4.47 10.51 11.63
CA ASP A 60 -4.79 9.97 12.96
C ASP A 60 -6.18 9.36 13.03
N ASP A 61 -7.15 9.95 12.33
CA ASP A 61 -8.53 9.46 12.27
C ASP A 61 -8.69 8.20 11.39
N LEU A 62 -7.67 7.84 10.60
CA LEU A 62 -7.71 6.74 9.63
C LEU A 62 -6.82 5.55 10.00
N ARG A 63 -6.35 5.50 11.25
CA ARG A 63 -5.43 4.44 11.70
C ARG A 63 -6.05 3.05 11.59
N LEU A 64 -7.35 2.90 11.85
CA LEU A 64 -8.02 1.61 11.77
C LEU A 64 -8.12 1.11 10.32
N GLU A 65 -8.50 1.99 9.40
CA GLU A 65 -8.58 1.68 7.97
C GLU A 65 -7.20 1.43 7.36
N ALA A 66 -6.17 2.16 7.82
CA ALA A 66 -4.79 1.92 7.43
C ALA A 66 -4.27 0.57 7.92
N CYS A 67 -4.62 0.15 9.14
CA CYS A 67 -4.33 -1.20 9.63
C CYS A 67 -5.03 -2.27 8.79
N ALA A 68 -6.33 -2.10 8.51
CA ALA A 68 -7.09 -3.04 7.67
C ALA A 68 -6.50 -3.15 6.25
N TYR A 69 -6.07 -2.04 5.67
CA TYR A 69 -5.32 -2.02 4.41
C TYR A 69 -4.01 -2.81 4.54
N ALA A 70 -3.23 -2.58 5.60
CA ALA A 70 -1.94 -3.23 5.78
C ALA A 70 -2.08 -4.74 5.94
N GLU A 71 -3.04 -5.20 6.73
CA GLU A 71 -3.38 -6.61 6.89
C GLU A 71 -3.78 -7.24 5.55
N HIS A 72 -4.61 -6.55 4.76
CA HIS A 72 -5.01 -7.02 3.44
C HIS A 72 -3.81 -7.21 2.51
N VAL A 73 -2.94 -6.19 2.39
CA VAL A 73 -1.80 -6.23 1.48
C VAL A 73 -0.75 -7.25 1.94
N ALA A 74 -0.50 -7.36 3.25
CA ALA A 74 0.36 -8.40 3.80
C ALA A 74 -0.15 -9.80 3.45
N ALA A 75 -1.46 -10.06 3.66
CA ALA A 75 -2.07 -11.33 3.29
C ALA A 75 -2.04 -11.61 1.79
N LYS A 76 -2.06 -10.56 0.93
CA LYS A 76 -1.85 -10.72 -0.51
C LYS A 76 -0.43 -11.16 -0.83
N ILE A 77 0.57 -10.53 -0.22
CA ILE A 77 1.99 -10.84 -0.41
C ILE A 77 2.29 -12.26 0.04
N ASP A 78 1.83 -12.68 1.20
CA ASP A 78 2.05 -14.04 1.74
C ASP A 78 1.46 -15.15 0.87
N ARG A 79 0.43 -14.85 0.07
CA ARG A 79 -0.22 -15.81 -0.82
C ARG A 79 0.46 -15.90 -2.20
N LEU A 80 1.47 -15.07 -2.48
CA LEU A 80 2.18 -15.12 -3.75
C LEU A 80 3.16 -16.32 -3.78
N PRO A 81 3.18 -17.10 -4.88
CA PRO A 81 4.09 -18.24 -4.99
C PRO A 81 5.55 -17.76 -4.95
N GLY A 82 6.33 -18.29 -4.00
CA GLY A 82 7.75 -17.97 -3.83
C GLY A 82 8.09 -17.12 -2.61
N VAL A 83 7.10 -16.47 -1.97
CA VAL A 83 7.25 -15.83 -0.65
C VAL A 83 6.97 -16.89 0.41
N ARG A 84 8.00 -17.56 0.91
CA ARG A 84 7.84 -18.50 2.03
C ARG A 84 7.68 -17.71 3.32
N SER A 85 6.54 -17.85 4.00
CA SER A 85 6.40 -17.45 5.40
C SER A 85 7.43 -18.21 6.23
N VAL A 86 8.30 -17.48 6.91
CA VAL A 86 9.11 -18.04 7.99
C VAL A 86 8.17 -18.16 9.19
N SER A 87 7.73 -19.38 9.46
CA SER A 87 7.01 -19.76 10.69
C SER A 87 7.86 -19.51 11.93
#